data_AF-A0AAU9TSA7-F1
#
_entry.id   AF-A0AAU9TSA7-F1
#
_cell.length_a   1.000
_cell.length_b   1.000
_cell.length_c   1.000
_cell.angle_alpha   90.00
_cell.angle_beta   90.00
_cell.angle_gamma   90.00
#
_symmetry.space_group_name_H-M   'P 1'
#
loop_
_entity.id
_entity.type
_entity.pdbx_description
1 polymer ?
#
loop_
_entity_poly.entity_id
_entity_poly.type
_entity_poly.pdbx_seq_one_letter_code
_entity_poly.pdbx_strand_id
1 'polypeptide(L)'
;METEGIIVSQFLNFFEDFISLCQKNNWPNKRTTNVEIKNAFTTAKHVKECLDKFEKQLLIDEFLSLLKKKQNTSRLFLEDCLSDPPKYIMKKILNSSVSTSKLDVGFTIFTELFTEEKLEICLSELIFEAASKKTLLLYLNTELPKDILLDFKSKFLLSEINKNKSYKVIENILSKCTKDDMDMLIQCILYKDSQFDRAVDTITMAFVNYMSEKSISRKCFWKLLFNINEENFIQVCLNHGDIFIFVANALVDVGECIKNCMSLEYFYLELTYSELVDIMKVICKNENLKLKFLDILLEKSVDLKFWSALMS
;
A
#
# COMPACT_ATOMS: atom_id res chain seq x y z
N MET A 1 39.09 -25.78 -26.39
CA MET A 1 37.71 -25.57 -26.88
C MET A 1 36.68 -26.47 -26.21
N GLU A 2 36.69 -27.80 -26.32
CA GLU A 2 35.68 -28.65 -25.62
C GLU A 2 35.80 -28.61 -24.09
N THR A 3 37.02 -28.57 -23.54
CA THR A 3 37.28 -28.49 -22.09
C THR A 3 36.92 -27.15 -21.47
N GLU A 4 37.10 -26.05 -22.20
CA GLU A 4 36.77 -24.69 -21.70
C GLU A 4 35.25 -24.50 -21.57
N GLY A 5 34.47 -25.02 -22.54
CA GLY A 5 33.02 -25.01 -22.46
C GLY A 5 32.45 -25.81 -21.29
N ILE A 6 33.11 -26.93 -20.92
CA ILE A 6 32.74 -27.74 -19.76
C ILE A 6 33.01 -26.98 -18.45
N ILE A 7 34.16 -26.31 -18.34
CA ILE A 7 34.55 -25.53 -17.14
C ILE A 7 33.58 -24.36 -16.92
N VAL A 8 33.26 -23.61 -17.98
CA VAL A 8 32.30 -22.49 -17.90
C VAL A 8 30.90 -23.00 -17.53
N SER A 9 30.49 -24.16 -18.04
CA SER A 9 29.19 -24.75 -17.70
C SER A 9 29.13 -25.19 -16.23
N GLN A 10 30.17 -25.85 -15.72
CA GLN A 10 30.25 -26.24 -14.31
C GLN A 10 30.23 -25.02 -13.38
N PHE A 11 30.92 -23.95 -13.77
CA PHE A 11 30.92 -22.68 -13.05
C PHE A 11 29.52 -22.05 -12.98
N LEU A 12 28.79 -22.00 -14.10
CA LEU A 12 27.43 -21.46 -14.11
C LEU A 12 26.45 -22.35 -13.33
N ASN A 13 26.61 -23.68 -13.39
CA ASN A 13 25.78 -24.61 -12.63
C ASN A 13 25.96 -24.41 -11.12
N PHE A 14 27.16 -24.06 -10.65
CA PHE A 14 27.39 -23.74 -9.23
C PHE A 14 26.57 -22.52 -8.76
N PHE A 15 26.46 -21.47 -9.57
CA PHE A 15 25.61 -20.32 -9.26
C PHE A 15 24.12 -20.67 -9.33
N GLU A 16 23.73 -21.53 -10.26
CA GLU A 16 22.36 -22.06 -10.34
C GLU A 16 21.98 -22.86 -9.11
N ASP A 17 22.89 -23.68 -8.57
CA ASP A 17 22.66 -24.44 -7.34
C ASP A 17 22.45 -23.51 -6.15
N PHE A 18 23.25 -22.44 -6.04
CA PHE A 18 23.08 -21.41 -5.01
C PHE A 18 21.72 -20.69 -5.16
N ILE A 19 21.37 -20.26 -6.37
CA ILE A 19 20.11 -19.55 -6.60
C ILE A 19 18.91 -20.46 -6.36
N SER A 20 18.99 -21.72 -6.77
CA SER A 20 17.99 -22.74 -6.49
C SER A 20 17.82 -22.96 -4.99
N LEU A 21 18.90 -22.92 -4.20
CA LEU A 21 18.84 -22.95 -2.75
C LEU A 21 18.12 -21.72 -2.18
N CYS A 22 18.44 -20.53 -2.69
CA CYS A 22 17.80 -19.28 -2.29
C CYS A 22 16.28 -19.29 -2.56
N GLN A 23 15.84 -19.89 -3.67
CA GLN A 23 14.43 -19.99 -4.05
C GLN A 23 13.62 -21.01 -3.24
N LYS A 24 14.26 -21.95 -2.53
CA LYS A 24 13.55 -22.95 -1.73
C LYS A 24 12.85 -22.30 -0.54
N ASN A 25 11.52 -22.13 -0.62
CA ASN A 25 10.72 -21.52 0.45
C ASN A 25 10.78 -22.29 1.78
N ASN A 26 10.91 -23.61 1.73
CA ASN A 26 10.91 -24.49 2.91
C ASN A 26 12.32 -24.92 3.34
N TRP A 27 13.33 -24.09 3.06
CA TRP A 27 14.70 -24.33 3.49
C TRP A 27 15.24 -23.15 4.33
N PRO A 28 15.92 -23.41 5.45
CA PRO A 28 16.06 -24.72 6.10
C PRO A 28 14.71 -25.18 6.72
N ASN A 29 14.58 -26.48 6.95
CA ASN A 29 13.45 -27.05 7.67
C ASN A 29 13.95 -27.94 8.83
N LYS A 30 13.03 -28.53 9.59
CA LYS A 30 13.35 -29.36 10.77
C LYS A 30 14.29 -30.54 10.47
N ARG A 31 14.36 -31.01 9.22
CA ARG A 31 15.23 -32.12 8.80
C ARG A 31 16.58 -31.66 8.27
N THR A 32 16.78 -30.35 8.05
CA THR A 32 18.05 -29.82 7.55
C THR A 32 19.17 -30.07 8.56
N THR A 33 20.21 -30.74 8.09
CA THR A 33 21.39 -31.14 8.88
C THR A 33 22.36 -29.97 9.07
N ASN A 34 23.24 -30.08 10.05
CA ASN A 34 24.28 -29.07 10.29
C ASN A 34 25.27 -28.99 9.10
N VAL A 35 25.52 -30.13 8.44
CA VAL A 35 26.36 -30.22 7.25
C VAL A 35 25.75 -29.44 6.09
N GLU A 36 24.44 -29.55 5.86
CA GLU A 36 23.75 -28.77 4.82
C GLU A 36 23.82 -27.26 5.09
N ILE A 37 23.70 -26.83 6.36
CA ILE A 37 23.87 -25.42 6.74
C ILE A 37 25.31 -24.96 6.47
N LYS A 38 26.30 -25.77 6.83
CA LYS A 38 27.72 -25.49 6.56
C LYS A 38 28.00 -25.39 5.06
N ASN A 39 27.44 -26.30 4.27
CA ASN A 39 27.57 -26.28 2.82
C ASN A 39 26.92 -25.03 2.23
N ALA A 40 25.74 -24.62 2.71
CA ALA A 40 25.09 -23.40 2.24
C ALA A 40 25.93 -22.14 2.47
N PHE A 41 26.49 -21.97 3.67
CA PHE A 41 27.39 -20.83 3.95
C PHE A 41 28.71 -20.92 3.19
N THR A 42 29.25 -22.13 3.01
CA THR A 42 30.45 -22.35 2.21
C THR A 42 30.20 -21.95 0.76
N THR A 43 29.10 -22.41 0.15
CA THR A 43 28.67 -22.00 -1.19
C THR A 43 28.49 -20.49 -1.27
N ALA A 44 27.81 -19.87 -0.32
CA ALA A 44 27.62 -18.42 -0.28
C ALA A 44 28.94 -17.64 -0.19
N LYS A 45 29.92 -18.15 0.58
CA LYS A 45 31.28 -17.59 0.64
C LYS A 45 31.96 -17.61 -0.72
N HIS A 46 31.91 -18.76 -1.40
CA HIS A 46 32.53 -18.92 -2.72
C HIS A 46 31.84 -18.05 -3.76
N VAL A 47 30.51 -17.95 -3.75
CA VAL A 47 29.75 -17.03 -4.62
C VAL A 47 30.21 -15.59 -4.38
N LYS A 48 30.30 -15.15 -3.12
CA LYS A 48 30.78 -13.80 -2.78
C LYS A 48 32.19 -13.54 -3.31
N GLU A 49 33.12 -14.45 -3.05
CA GLU A 49 34.51 -14.33 -3.53
C GLU A 49 34.61 -14.30 -5.07
N CYS A 50 33.74 -15.02 -5.77
CA CYS A 50 33.65 -14.95 -7.24
C CYS A 50 33.09 -13.60 -7.72
N LEU A 51 32.03 -13.10 -7.09
CA LEU A 51 31.44 -11.79 -7.42
C LEU A 51 32.46 -10.66 -7.18
N ASP A 52 33.16 -10.67 -6.05
CA ASP A 52 34.21 -9.71 -5.73
C ASP A 52 35.34 -9.72 -6.79
N LYS A 53 35.65 -10.89 -7.35
CA LYS A 53 36.65 -11.02 -8.44
C LYS A 53 36.12 -10.47 -9.76
N PHE A 54 34.87 -10.74 -10.12
CA PHE A 54 34.27 -10.18 -11.33
C PHE A 54 34.12 -8.67 -11.26
N GLU A 55 33.76 -8.15 -10.09
CA GLU A 55 33.67 -6.71 -9.85
C GLU A 55 35.04 -6.03 -10.02
N LYS A 56 36.10 -6.60 -9.42
CA LYS A 56 37.48 -6.12 -9.59
C LYS A 56 37.98 -6.16 -11.03
N GLN A 57 37.43 -7.05 -11.85
CA GLN A 57 37.75 -7.18 -13.27
C GLN A 57 36.81 -6.38 -14.18
N LEU A 58 35.82 -5.68 -13.62
CA LEU A 58 34.79 -4.94 -14.36
C LEU A 58 33.93 -5.83 -15.28
N LEU A 59 33.80 -7.11 -14.96
CA LEU A 59 33.03 -8.10 -15.74
C LEU A 59 31.68 -8.46 -15.09
N ILE A 60 31.33 -7.81 -13.98
CA ILE A 60 30.16 -8.16 -13.18
C ILE A 60 28.85 -8.01 -13.96
N ASP A 61 28.70 -6.94 -14.74
CA ASP A 61 27.47 -6.68 -15.51
C ASP A 61 27.24 -7.72 -16.62
N GLU A 62 28.33 -8.12 -17.28
CA GLU A 62 28.32 -9.14 -18.33
C GLU A 62 28.00 -10.51 -17.74
N PHE A 63 28.61 -10.85 -16.62
CA PHE A 63 28.32 -12.08 -15.87
C PHE A 63 26.86 -12.13 -15.42
N LEU A 64 26.35 -11.07 -14.79
CA LEU A 64 24.95 -10.98 -14.37
C LEU A 64 24.00 -11.05 -15.56
N SER A 65 24.35 -10.45 -16.71
CA SER A 65 23.55 -10.57 -17.93
C SER A 65 23.52 -12.00 -18.48
N LEU A 66 24.62 -12.74 -18.40
CA LEU A 66 24.67 -14.15 -18.81
C LEU A 66 23.84 -15.02 -17.87
N LEU A 67 23.95 -14.80 -16.57
CA LEU A 67 23.17 -15.51 -15.56
C LEU A 67 21.66 -15.29 -15.75
N LYS A 68 21.25 -14.04 -16.02
CA LYS A 68 19.86 -13.65 -16.32
C LYS A 68 19.29 -14.36 -17.55
N LYS A 69 20.10 -14.56 -18.60
CA LYS A 69 19.65 -15.27 -19.81
C LYS A 69 19.43 -16.76 -19.57
N LYS A 70 20.18 -17.35 -18.63
CA LYS A 70 20.13 -18.79 -18.33
C LYS A 70 19.04 -19.13 -17.31
N GLN A 71 18.58 -18.18 -16.51
CA GLN A 71 17.60 -18.40 -15.44
C GLN A 71 16.23 -17.75 -15.67
N ASN A 72 15.17 -18.52 -15.43
CA ASN A 72 13.79 -18.01 -15.44
C ASN A 72 13.40 -17.42 -14.06
N THR A 73 14.19 -16.45 -13.58
CA THR A 73 14.07 -15.85 -12.24
C THR A 73 13.92 -14.33 -12.36
N SER A 74 13.17 -13.69 -11.45
CA SER A 74 13.00 -12.24 -11.48
C SER A 74 14.33 -11.50 -11.23
N ARG A 75 14.52 -10.38 -11.94
CA ARG A 75 15.72 -9.54 -11.80
C ARG A 75 15.96 -9.08 -10.36
N LEU A 76 14.89 -8.66 -9.69
CA LEU A 76 14.94 -8.20 -8.30
C LEU A 76 15.42 -9.30 -7.34
N PHE A 77 14.99 -10.54 -7.55
CA PHE A 77 15.43 -11.65 -6.72
C PHE A 77 16.93 -11.92 -6.87
N LEU A 78 17.45 -11.90 -8.11
CA LEU A 78 18.86 -12.11 -8.38
C LEU A 78 19.73 -11.01 -7.76
N GLU A 79 19.29 -9.76 -7.85
CA GLU A 79 19.97 -8.63 -7.22
C GLU A 79 19.98 -8.77 -5.69
N ASP A 80 18.86 -9.18 -5.08
CA ASP A 80 18.75 -9.38 -3.63
C ASP A 80 19.67 -10.51 -3.14
N CYS A 81 19.65 -11.69 -3.77
CA CYS A 81 20.42 -12.84 -3.29
C CYS A 81 21.92 -12.80 -3.62
N LEU A 82 22.33 -12.06 -4.66
CA LEU A 82 23.73 -11.91 -5.04
C LEU A 82 24.41 -10.68 -4.43
N SER A 83 23.65 -9.71 -3.89
CA SER A 83 24.22 -8.51 -3.25
C SER A 83 25.08 -8.83 -2.02
N ASP A 84 24.58 -9.68 -1.11
CA ASP A 84 25.38 -10.26 -0.03
C ASP A 84 24.95 -11.72 0.24
N PRO A 85 25.52 -12.68 -0.50
CA PRO A 85 25.10 -14.08 -0.46
C PRO A 85 25.09 -14.70 0.95
N PRO A 86 26.10 -14.45 1.82
CA PRO A 86 26.08 -14.94 3.20
C PRO A 86 24.93 -14.37 4.04
N LYS A 87 24.65 -13.06 3.93
CA LYS A 87 23.51 -12.42 4.61
C LYS A 87 22.19 -13.01 4.14
N TYR A 88 22.05 -13.31 2.85
CA TYR A 88 20.84 -13.92 2.32
C TYR A 88 20.59 -15.32 2.89
N ILE A 89 21.63 -16.16 3.02
CA ILE A 89 21.51 -17.46 3.69
C ILE A 89 21.14 -17.26 5.17
N MET A 90 21.78 -16.34 5.88
CA MET A 90 21.44 -16.03 7.27
C MET A 90 19.97 -15.61 7.43
N LYS A 91 19.48 -14.73 6.54
CA LYS A 91 18.07 -14.30 6.47
C LYS A 91 17.11 -15.48 6.30
N LYS A 92 17.46 -16.47 5.46
CA LYS A 92 16.64 -17.68 5.31
C LYS A 92 16.60 -18.51 6.58
N ILE A 93 17.73 -18.68 7.28
CA ILE A 93 17.78 -19.44 8.53
C ILE A 93 16.94 -18.74 9.60
N LEU A 94 17.09 -17.42 9.79
CA LEU A 94 16.33 -16.63 10.77
C LEU A 94 14.82 -16.65 10.50
N ASN A 95 14.40 -16.60 9.24
CA ASN A 95 12.99 -16.59 8.85
C ASN A 95 12.35 -17.98 8.77
N SER A 96 13.12 -19.04 9.03
CA SER A 96 12.63 -20.41 8.94
C SER A 96 11.98 -20.89 10.24
N SER A 97 11.24 -21.99 10.16
CA SER A 97 10.59 -22.64 11.31
C SER A 97 11.48 -23.64 12.06
N VAL A 98 12.81 -23.46 11.98
CA VAL A 98 13.79 -24.32 12.66
C VAL A 98 13.85 -24.04 14.16
N SER A 99 14.38 -24.98 14.95
CA SER A 99 14.56 -24.79 16.39
C SER A 99 15.64 -23.75 16.71
N THR A 100 15.58 -23.17 17.91
CA THR A 100 16.63 -22.26 18.42
C THR A 100 18.02 -22.87 18.37
N SER A 101 18.15 -24.16 18.72
CA SER A 101 19.40 -24.91 18.59
C SER A 101 19.98 -24.96 17.16
N LYS A 102 19.14 -24.85 16.12
CA LYS A 102 19.59 -24.80 14.73
C LYS A 102 20.00 -23.38 14.31
N LEU A 103 19.42 -22.37 14.93
CA LEU A 103 19.87 -20.98 14.78
C LEU A 103 21.28 -20.82 15.39
N ASP A 104 21.49 -21.37 16.59
CA ASP A 104 22.80 -21.35 17.26
C ASP A 104 23.89 -22.00 16.38
N VAL A 105 23.60 -23.18 15.81
CA VAL A 105 24.48 -23.84 14.84
C VAL A 105 24.76 -22.95 13.62
N GLY A 106 23.74 -22.25 13.12
CA GLY A 106 23.90 -21.31 12.01
C GLY A 106 24.84 -20.16 12.34
N PHE A 107 24.72 -19.57 13.54
CA PHE A 107 25.63 -18.51 14.00
C PHE A 107 27.04 -19.01 14.21
N THR A 108 27.23 -20.17 14.85
CA THR A 108 28.56 -20.78 15.04
C THR A 108 29.24 -21.04 13.71
N ILE A 109 28.53 -21.63 12.75
CA ILE A 109 29.09 -21.90 11.41
C ILE A 109 29.40 -20.58 10.68
N PHE A 110 28.59 -19.55 10.86
CA PHE A 110 28.84 -18.25 10.24
C PHE A 110 30.13 -17.63 10.78
N THR A 111 30.34 -17.63 12.10
CA THR A 111 31.57 -17.09 12.72
C THR A 111 32.79 -17.98 12.47
N GLU A 112 32.62 -19.27 12.18
CA GLU A 112 33.72 -20.12 11.67
C GLU A 112 34.20 -19.68 10.28
N LEU A 113 33.30 -19.15 9.43
CA LEU A 113 33.58 -18.85 8.02
C LEU A 113 33.83 -17.36 7.74
N PHE A 114 33.35 -16.50 8.62
CA PHE A 114 33.34 -15.03 8.54
C PHE A 114 33.67 -14.42 9.92
N THR A 115 34.00 -13.12 9.97
CA THR A 115 34.28 -12.44 11.24
C THR A 115 33.03 -12.25 12.09
N GLU A 116 33.19 -12.16 13.41
CA GLU A 116 32.11 -11.80 14.33
C GLU A 116 31.52 -10.42 14.01
N GLU A 117 32.37 -9.45 13.67
CA GLU A 117 31.95 -8.12 13.20
C GLU A 117 31.00 -8.20 12.00
N LYS A 118 31.29 -9.09 11.03
CA LYS A 118 30.40 -9.30 9.88
C LYS A 118 29.06 -9.91 10.30
N LEU A 119 29.05 -10.81 11.28
CA LEU A 119 27.81 -11.36 11.83
C LEU A 119 26.99 -10.24 12.49
N GLU A 120 27.62 -9.39 13.29
CA GLU A 120 26.98 -8.24 13.95
C GLU A 120 26.36 -7.28 12.92
N ILE A 121 27.10 -6.93 11.87
CA ILE A 121 26.59 -6.08 10.78
C ILE A 121 25.40 -6.75 10.08
N CYS A 122 25.52 -8.03 9.67
CA CYS A 122 24.45 -8.74 9.00
C CYS A 122 23.19 -8.84 9.88
N LEU A 123 23.34 -9.17 11.16
CA LEU A 123 22.22 -9.26 12.10
C LEU A 123 21.59 -7.90 12.36
N SER A 124 22.40 -6.85 12.51
CA SER A 124 21.91 -5.48 12.69
C SER A 124 21.07 -5.06 11.49
N GLU A 125 21.60 -5.21 10.27
CA GLU A 125 20.85 -4.91 9.05
C GLU A 125 19.57 -5.73 8.91
N LEU A 126 19.60 -7.02 9.25
CA LEU A 126 18.42 -7.89 9.19
C LEU A 126 17.38 -7.54 10.26
N ILE A 127 17.82 -7.13 11.46
CA ILE A 127 16.96 -6.60 12.52
C ILE A 127 16.35 -5.27 12.07
N PHE A 128 17.13 -4.37 11.47
CA PHE A 128 16.63 -3.13 10.88
C PHE A 128 15.63 -3.42 9.76
N GLU A 129 15.91 -4.35 8.84
CA GLU A 129 14.97 -4.76 7.78
C GLU A 129 13.65 -5.30 8.38
N ALA A 130 13.73 -6.18 9.38
CA ALA A 130 12.57 -6.78 10.04
C ALA A 130 11.78 -5.77 10.89
N ALA A 131 12.48 -4.86 11.57
CA ALA A 131 11.88 -3.76 12.32
C ALA A 131 11.26 -2.71 11.38
N SER A 132 11.90 -2.39 10.26
CA SER A 132 11.56 -1.24 9.39
C SER A 132 10.20 -1.27 8.70
N LYS A 133 9.45 -2.38 8.70
CA LYS A 133 8.06 -2.34 8.22
C LYS A 133 7.07 -2.18 9.35
N LYS A 134 7.14 -3.04 10.36
CA LYS A 134 6.17 -3.04 11.46
C LYS A 134 6.46 -1.93 12.47
N THR A 135 7.72 -1.75 12.86
CA THR A 135 8.19 -0.70 13.75
C THR A 135 8.09 0.67 13.07
N LEU A 136 8.42 0.78 11.79
CA LEU A 136 8.27 2.05 11.08
C LEU A 136 6.79 2.43 10.93
N LEU A 137 5.88 1.49 10.61
CA LEU A 137 4.43 1.76 10.66
C LEU A 137 3.92 2.09 12.08
N LEU A 138 4.49 1.47 13.13
CA LEU A 138 4.12 1.76 14.52
C LEU A 138 4.58 3.16 14.94
N TYR A 139 5.83 3.51 14.65
CA TYR A 139 6.46 4.76 15.04
C TYR A 139 6.03 5.93 14.15
N LEU A 140 5.70 5.70 12.89
CA LEU A 140 5.07 6.73 12.04
C LEU A 140 3.74 7.23 12.65
N ASN A 141 3.00 6.37 13.35
CA ASN A 141 1.76 6.77 14.04
C ASN A 141 2.01 7.52 15.36
N THR A 142 3.19 7.38 15.99
CA THR A 142 3.50 7.99 17.30
C THR A 142 4.41 9.21 17.21
N GLU A 143 5.31 9.26 16.23
CA GLU A 143 6.34 10.31 16.08
C GLU A 143 5.99 11.36 15.03
N LEU A 144 5.16 11.03 14.03
CA LEU A 144 4.73 12.00 13.04
C LEU A 144 3.38 12.61 13.40
N PRO A 145 3.22 13.94 13.25
CA PRO A 145 1.92 14.57 13.23
C PRO A 145 0.99 13.83 12.26
N LYS A 146 -0.27 13.63 12.70
CA LYS A 146 -1.28 12.90 11.91
C LYS A 146 -1.42 13.43 10.49
N ASP A 147 -1.30 14.75 10.31
CA ASP A 147 -1.43 15.40 9.01
C ASP A 147 -0.29 15.04 8.04
N ILE A 148 0.94 14.91 8.55
CA ILE A 148 2.10 14.48 7.75
C ILE A 148 1.95 13.01 7.36
N LEU A 149 1.47 12.19 8.28
CA LEU A 149 1.23 10.78 8.02
C LEU A 149 0.10 10.58 7.00
N LEU A 150 -0.97 11.35 7.09
CA LEU A 150 -2.08 11.31 6.15
C LEU A 150 -1.60 11.70 4.74
N ASP A 151 -0.80 12.77 4.63
CA ASP A 151 -0.18 13.20 3.38
C ASP A 151 0.71 12.10 2.76
N PHE A 152 1.54 11.44 3.58
CA PHE A 152 2.36 10.33 3.13
C PHE A 152 1.52 9.14 2.63
N LYS A 153 0.50 8.74 3.40
CA LYS A 153 -0.40 7.63 3.03
C LYS A 153 -1.14 7.93 1.73
N SER A 154 -1.63 9.16 1.57
CA SER A 154 -2.33 9.59 0.35
C SER A 154 -1.41 9.57 -0.87
N LYS A 155 -0.18 10.11 -0.78
CA LYS A 155 0.80 10.04 -1.89
C LYS A 155 1.18 8.61 -2.24
N PHE A 156 1.37 7.76 -1.23
CA PHE A 156 1.67 6.36 -1.45
C PHE A 156 0.53 5.66 -2.20
N LEU A 157 -0.72 5.85 -1.77
CA LEU A 157 -1.89 5.29 -2.44
C LEU A 157 -2.02 5.80 -3.89
N LEU A 158 -1.86 7.11 -4.11
CA LEU A 158 -1.88 7.70 -5.45
C LEU A 158 -0.81 7.10 -6.38
N SER A 159 0.42 6.92 -5.87
CA SER A 159 1.51 6.25 -6.59
C SER A 159 1.14 4.81 -6.97
N GLU A 160 0.57 4.04 -6.03
CA GLU A 160 0.19 2.65 -6.30
C GLU A 160 -0.95 2.52 -7.30
N ILE A 161 -1.94 3.41 -7.24
CA ILE A 161 -3.04 3.48 -8.23
C ILE A 161 -2.48 3.83 -9.61
N ASN A 162 -1.56 4.79 -9.71
CA ASN A 162 -0.92 5.17 -10.97
C ASN A 162 -0.17 4.01 -11.64
N LYS A 163 0.49 3.16 -10.85
CA LYS A 163 1.22 1.98 -11.35
C LYS A 163 0.28 0.86 -11.80
N ASN A 164 -0.71 0.52 -10.98
CA ASN A 164 -1.47 -0.72 -11.12
C ASN A 164 -2.89 -0.53 -11.65
N LYS A 165 -3.38 0.71 -11.83
CA LYS A 165 -4.73 1.08 -12.32
C LYS A 165 -5.88 0.31 -11.66
N SER A 166 -5.70 -0.15 -10.42
CA SER A 166 -6.61 -1.13 -9.84
C SER A 166 -7.76 -0.46 -9.09
N TYR A 167 -8.86 -0.25 -9.81
CA TYR A 167 -10.15 0.18 -9.25
C TYR A 167 -10.59 -0.68 -8.05
N LYS A 168 -10.31 -1.99 -8.10
CA LYS A 168 -10.66 -2.96 -7.04
C LYS A 168 -10.05 -2.62 -5.68
N VAL A 169 -8.88 -1.98 -5.65
CA VAL A 169 -8.24 -1.58 -4.38
C VAL A 169 -9.09 -0.50 -3.71
N ILE A 170 -9.57 0.48 -4.47
CA ILE A 170 -10.39 1.57 -3.97
C ILE A 170 -11.76 1.06 -3.52
N GLU A 171 -12.38 0.16 -4.29
CA GLU A 171 -13.66 -0.47 -3.94
C GLU A 171 -13.58 -1.25 -2.61
N ASN A 172 -12.46 -1.95 -2.37
CA ASN A 172 -12.22 -2.63 -1.10
C ASN A 172 -12.03 -1.65 0.07
N ILE A 173 -11.45 -0.48 -0.17
CA ILE A 173 -11.33 0.57 0.85
C ILE A 173 -12.71 1.16 1.14
N LEU A 174 -13.48 1.50 0.10
CA LEU A 174 -14.83 2.07 0.21
C LEU A 174 -15.84 1.11 0.86
N SER A 175 -15.69 -0.20 0.69
CA SER A 175 -16.58 -1.18 1.34
C SER A 175 -16.33 -1.35 2.83
N LYS A 176 -15.09 -1.16 3.30
CA LYS A 176 -14.75 -1.20 4.74
C LYS A 176 -14.93 0.15 5.41
N CYS A 177 -14.57 1.21 4.68
CA CYS A 177 -14.68 2.63 5.00
C CYS A 177 -14.52 2.96 6.49
N THR A 178 -13.28 3.08 6.97
CA THR A 178 -13.00 3.69 8.27
C THR A 178 -12.86 5.21 8.15
N LYS A 179 -12.80 5.92 9.28
CA LYS A 179 -12.56 7.38 9.30
C LYS A 179 -11.22 7.75 8.66
N ASP A 180 -10.15 7.03 9.01
CA ASP A 180 -8.83 7.22 8.43
C ASP A 180 -8.81 6.97 6.91
N ASP A 181 -9.56 5.95 6.45
CA ASP A 181 -9.69 5.68 5.02
C ASP A 181 -10.37 6.84 4.29
N MET A 182 -11.46 7.37 4.87
CA MET A 182 -12.19 8.50 4.29
C MET A 182 -11.30 9.74 4.22
N ASP A 183 -10.63 10.10 5.32
CA ASP A 183 -9.76 11.28 5.37
C ASP A 183 -8.59 11.15 4.36
N MET A 184 -8.00 9.96 4.23
CA MET A 184 -6.96 9.67 3.24
C MET A 184 -7.48 9.80 1.80
N LEU A 185 -8.65 9.25 1.49
CA LEU A 185 -9.26 9.31 0.16
C LEU A 185 -9.64 10.74 -0.22
N ILE A 186 -10.16 11.53 0.72
CA ILE A 186 -10.45 12.94 0.51
C ILE A 186 -9.16 13.73 0.24
N GLN A 187 -8.10 13.48 1.01
CA GLN A 187 -6.81 14.11 0.74
C GLN A 187 -6.24 13.70 -0.62
N CYS A 188 -6.44 12.46 -1.07
CA CYS A 188 -6.09 12.04 -2.42
C CYS A 188 -6.87 12.82 -3.49
N ILE A 189 -8.19 12.97 -3.33
CA ILE A 189 -9.07 13.69 -4.28
C ILE A 189 -8.68 15.18 -4.39
N LEU A 190 -8.20 15.76 -3.29
CA LEU A 190 -7.76 17.15 -3.22
C LEU A 190 -6.30 17.37 -3.62
N TYR A 191 -5.58 16.30 -3.96
CA TYR A 191 -4.16 16.38 -4.31
C TYR A 191 -3.97 17.08 -5.66
N LYS A 192 -3.15 18.14 -5.71
CA LYS A 192 -3.05 19.06 -6.86
C LYS A 192 -1.88 18.80 -7.81
N ASP A 193 -1.07 17.78 -7.54
CA ASP A 193 0.11 17.50 -8.36
C ASP A 193 -0.28 16.69 -9.60
N SER A 194 -0.05 17.30 -10.76
CA SER A 194 -0.40 16.76 -12.08
C SER A 194 0.10 15.34 -12.36
N GLN A 195 1.19 14.91 -11.71
CA GLN A 195 1.68 13.54 -11.89
C GLN A 195 0.68 12.47 -11.38
N PHE A 196 -0.26 12.86 -10.52
CA PHE A 196 -1.27 11.97 -9.94
C PHE A 196 -2.69 12.17 -10.49
N ASP A 197 -2.91 13.06 -11.47
CA ASP A 197 -4.25 13.37 -12.00
C ASP A 197 -5.04 12.11 -12.37
N ARG A 198 -4.40 11.15 -13.05
CA ARG A 198 -5.05 9.88 -13.41
C ARG A 198 -5.50 9.06 -12.19
N ALA A 199 -4.71 9.05 -11.13
CA ALA A 199 -5.07 8.35 -9.89
C ALA A 199 -6.21 9.08 -9.18
N VAL A 200 -6.19 10.41 -9.17
CA VAL A 200 -7.28 11.25 -8.65
C VAL A 200 -8.59 10.95 -9.40
N ASP A 201 -8.56 10.96 -10.73
CA ASP A 201 -9.73 10.64 -11.57
C ASP A 201 -10.28 9.25 -11.27
N THR A 202 -9.40 8.27 -11.06
CA THR A 202 -9.80 6.90 -10.72
C THR A 202 -10.52 6.85 -9.36
N ILE A 203 -10.05 7.60 -8.37
CA ILE A 203 -10.69 7.69 -7.05
C ILE A 203 -12.02 8.43 -7.14
N THR A 204 -12.07 9.57 -7.83
CA THR A 204 -13.29 10.34 -8.04
C THR A 204 -14.37 9.50 -8.72
N MET A 205 -14.00 8.76 -9.77
CA MET A 205 -14.92 7.88 -10.49
C MET A 205 -15.40 6.71 -9.60
N ALA A 206 -14.54 6.18 -8.75
CA ALA A 206 -14.93 5.19 -7.75
C ALA A 206 -15.91 5.77 -6.72
N PHE A 207 -15.72 7.01 -6.27
CA PHE A 207 -16.68 7.70 -5.40
C PHE A 207 -18.03 7.85 -6.09
N VAL A 208 -18.07 8.32 -7.33
CA VAL A 208 -19.31 8.50 -8.10
C VAL A 208 -20.07 7.17 -8.26
N ASN A 209 -19.38 6.11 -8.66
CA ASN A 209 -19.98 4.77 -8.76
C ASN A 209 -20.44 4.24 -7.38
N TYR A 210 -19.69 4.56 -6.33
CA TYR A 210 -20.05 4.20 -4.96
C TYR A 210 -21.22 5.05 -4.41
N MET A 211 -21.46 6.24 -4.93
CA MET A 211 -22.63 7.05 -4.57
C MET A 211 -23.88 6.62 -5.32
N SER A 212 -23.75 6.09 -6.55
CA SER A 212 -24.89 5.82 -7.42
C SER A 212 -25.76 4.62 -7.05
N GLU A 213 -25.24 3.58 -6.39
CA GLU A 213 -26.05 2.36 -6.13
C GLU A 213 -27.09 2.50 -5.00
N LYS A 214 -27.15 3.66 -4.30
CA LYS A 214 -28.18 3.96 -3.27
C LYS A 214 -28.55 2.76 -2.37
N SER A 215 -27.53 2.07 -1.84
CA SER A 215 -27.68 0.83 -1.06
C SER A 215 -27.54 1.06 0.45
N ILE A 216 -28.31 0.33 1.26
CA ILE A 216 -28.22 0.30 2.73
C ILE A 216 -26.80 -0.06 3.21
N SER A 217 -26.08 -0.90 2.47
CA SER A 217 -24.69 -1.25 2.79
C SER A 217 -23.72 -0.07 2.78
N ARG A 218 -24.13 1.07 2.20
CA ARG A 218 -23.31 2.28 2.02
C ARG A 218 -23.59 3.37 3.07
N LYS A 219 -24.46 3.14 4.05
CA LYS A 219 -24.76 4.12 5.11
C LYS A 219 -23.50 4.64 5.81
N CYS A 220 -22.55 3.75 6.12
CA CYS A 220 -21.31 4.11 6.81
C CYS A 220 -20.47 5.11 6.00
N PHE A 221 -20.35 4.87 4.68
CA PHE A 221 -19.64 5.75 3.77
C PHE A 221 -20.20 7.18 3.81
N TRP A 222 -21.52 7.32 3.67
CA TRP A 222 -22.13 8.65 3.68
C TRP A 222 -21.96 9.36 5.02
N LYS A 223 -22.14 8.64 6.13
CA LYS A 223 -21.95 9.21 7.46
C LYS A 223 -20.52 9.71 7.67
N LEU A 224 -19.53 8.98 7.17
CA LEU A 224 -18.13 9.39 7.24
C LEU A 224 -17.82 10.56 6.31
N LEU A 225 -18.39 10.58 5.10
CA LEU A 225 -18.24 11.68 4.14
C LEU A 225 -18.75 13.00 4.71
N PHE A 226 -19.91 13.00 5.37
CA PHE A 226 -20.46 14.21 5.99
C PHE A 226 -19.74 14.63 7.27
N ASN A 227 -18.91 13.76 7.85
CA ASN A 227 -18.14 14.02 9.06
C ASN A 227 -16.65 14.29 8.78
N ILE A 228 -16.29 14.64 7.54
CA ILE A 228 -14.94 15.12 7.21
C ILE A 228 -14.76 16.59 7.61
N ASN A 229 -13.52 17.07 7.63
CA ASN A 229 -13.24 18.48 7.89
C ASN A 229 -14.01 19.36 6.90
N GLU A 230 -14.69 20.40 7.39
CA GLU A 230 -15.58 21.26 6.60
C GLU A 230 -14.89 21.91 5.40
N GLU A 231 -13.65 22.38 5.56
CA GLU A 231 -12.90 23.00 4.47
C GLU A 231 -12.61 21.98 3.37
N ASN A 232 -12.20 20.77 3.75
CA ASN A 232 -11.97 19.68 2.80
C ASN A 232 -13.27 19.28 2.08
N PHE A 233 -14.40 19.21 2.79
CA PHE A 233 -15.70 18.91 2.20
C PHE A 233 -16.09 19.94 1.14
N ILE A 234 -15.96 21.23 1.46
CA ILE A 234 -16.23 22.33 0.53
C ILE A 234 -15.31 22.22 -0.70
N GLN A 235 -14.01 22.00 -0.49
CA GLN A 235 -13.05 21.88 -1.59
C GLN A 235 -13.34 20.69 -2.51
N VAL A 236 -13.74 19.53 -1.96
CA VAL A 236 -14.11 18.37 -2.79
C VAL A 236 -15.33 18.71 -3.64
N CYS A 237 -16.35 19.31 -3.03
CA CYS A 237 -17.57 19.70 -3.74
C CYS A 237 -17.33 20.77 -4.83
N LEU A 238 -16.40 21.69 -4.60
CA LEU A 238 -16.04 22.71 -5.59
C LEU A 238 -15.25 22.13 -6.76
N ASN A 239 -14.26 21.28 -6.47
CA ASN A 239 -13.33 20.74 -7.47
C ASN A 239 -13.96 19.61 -8.29
N HIS A 240 -14.89 18.85 -7.70
CA HIS A 240 -15.49 17.66 -8.30
C HIS A 240 -17.02 17.81 -8.32
N GLY A 241 -17.53 18.52 -9.33
CA GLY A 241 -18.96 18.85 -9.44
C GLY A 241 -19.89 17.63 -9.45
N ASP A 242 -19.46 16.50 -10.02
CA ASP A 242 -20.25 15.27 -10.03
C ASP A 242 -20.49 14.73 -8.61
N ILE A 243 -19.46 14.76 -7.76
CA ILE A 243 -19.58 14.39 -6.34
C ILE A 243 -20.60 15.30 -5.66
N PHE A 244 -20.53 16.61 -5.91
CA PHE A 244 -21.48 17.56 -5.33
C PHE A 244 -22.92 17.28 -5.77
N ILE A 245 -23.15 16.92 -7.02
CA ILE A 245 -24.48 16.55 -7.52
C ILE A 245 -25.03 15.34 -6.75
N PHE A 246 -24.22 14.30 -6.52
CA PHE A 246 -24.63 13.14 -5.72
C PHE A 246 -24.91 13.49 -4.26
N VAL A 247 -24.05 14.31 -3.66
CA VAL A 247 -24.25 14.84 -2.30
C VAL A 247 -25.56 15.61 -2.19
N ALA A 248 -25.79 16.57 -3.10
CA ALA A 248 -27.00 17.38 -3.11
C ALA A 248 -28.26 16.51 -3.27
N ASN A 249 -28.21 15.55 -4.18
CA ASN A 249 -29.30 14.60 -4.39
C ASN A 249 -29.59 13.76 -3.13
N ALA A 250 -28.56 13.26 -2.46
CA ALA A 250 -28.72 12.47 -1.24
C ALA A 250 -29.32 13.31 -0.10
N LEU A 251 -28.89 14.57 0.04
CA LEU A 251 -29.47 15.49 1.02
C LEU A 251 -30.95 15.77 0.73
N VAL A 252 -31.31 16.02 -0.53
CA VAL A 252 -32.72 16.20 -0.92
C VAL A 252 -33.55 14.97 -0.59
N ASP A 253 -33.08 13.78 -0.93
CA ASP A 253 -33.81 12.56 -0.66
C ASP A 253 -34.04 12.37 0.87
N VAL A 254 -33.03 12.64 1.69
CA VAL A 254 -33.17 12.59 3.17
C VAL A 254 -34.09 13.67 3.70
N GLY A 255 -33.98 14.91 3.19
CA GLY A 255 -34.83 16.02 3.63
C GLY A 255 -36.31 15.72 3.37
N GLU A 256 -36.64 15.14 2.22
CA GLU A 256 -38.00 14.68 1.93
C GLU A 256 -38.44 13.52 2.83
N CYS A 257 -37.55 12.56 3.15
CA CYS A 257 -37.87 11.52 4.13
C CYS A 257 -38.18 12.10 5.51
N ILE A 258 -37.38 13.05 5.99
CA ILE A 258 -37.59 13.70 7.30
C ILE A 258 -38.89 14.52 7.30
N LYS A 259 -39.10 15.33 6.25
CA LYS A 259 -40.30 16.15 6.09
C LYS A 259 -41.58 15.32 6.13
N ASN A 260 -41.56 14.15 5.48
CA ASN A 260 -42.69 13.24 5.40
C ASN A 260 -42.75 12.22 6.55
N CYS A 261 -41.91 12.37 7.58
CA CYS A 261 -41.83 11.47 8.74
C CYS A 261 -41.64 9.99 8.37
N MET A 262 -40.86 9.71 7.32
CA MET A 262 -40.55 8.35 6.87
C MET A 262 -39.50 7.70 7.77
N SER A 263 -39.56 6.37 7.92
CA SER A 263 -38.52 5.63 8.63
C SER A 263 -37.21 5.61 7.82
N LEU A 264 -36.12 6.03 8.43
CA LEU A 264 -34.77 6.02 7.85
C LEU A 264 -34.03 4.67 8.05
N GLU A 265 -34.64 3.73 8.78
CA GLU A 265 -34.03 2.45 9.16
C GLU A 265 -33.55 1.67 7.93
N TYR A 266 -34.33 1.69 6.84
CA TYR A 266 -34.02 1.00 5.58
C TYR A 266 -33.55 1.95 4.47
N PHE A 267 -33.29 3.21 4.79
CA PHE A 267 -32.82 4.20 3.82
C PHE A 267 -31.31 4.13 3.65
N TYR A 268 -30.79 4.38 2.44
CA TYR A 268 -29.35 4.25 2.13
C TYR A 268 -28.46 5.32 2.79
N LEU A 269 -29.11 6.32 3.38
CA LEU A 269 -28.50 7.40 4.15
C LEU A 269 -29.31 7.59 5.44
N GLU A 270 -28.64 7.82 6.56
CA GLU A 270 -29.30 8.07 7.84
C GLU A 270 -28.68 9.32 8.47
N LEU A 271 -29.44 10.41 8.40
CA LEU A 271 -29.10 11.67 9.05
C LEU A 271 -30.32 12.13 9.85
N THR A 272 -30.04 12.62 11.06
CA THR A 272 -31.01 13.36 11.87
C THR A 272 -31.28 14.74 11.27
N TYR A 273 -32.39 15.38 11.70
CA TYR A 273 -32.68 16.76 11.30
C TYR A 273 -31.54 17.72 11.65
N SER A 274 -30.92 17.56 12.83
CA SER A 274 -29.76 18.36 13.25
C SER A 274 -28.56 18.16 12.34
N GLU A 275 -28.21 16.91 12.00
CA GLU A 275 -27.09 16.63 11.09
C GLU A 275 -27.35 17.20 9.70
N LEU A 276 -28.58 17.10 9.19
CA LEU A 276 -28.96 17.73 7.92
C LEU A 276 -28.80 19.25 7.97
N VAL A 277 -29.28 19.92 9.02
CA VAL A 277 -29.10 21.37 9.21
C VAL A 277 -27.63 21.75 9.23
N ASP A 278 -26.80 21.00 9.95
CA ASP A 278 -25.37 21.30 10.07
C ASP A 278 -24.65 21.17 8.71
N ILE A 279 -24.94 20.12 7.95
CA ILE A 279 -24.41 19.94 6.59
C ILE A 279 -24.89 21.07 5.66
N MET A 280 -26.17 21.46 5.75
CA MET A 280 -26.72 22.56 4.96
C MET A 280 -26.03 23.88 5.27
N LYS A 281 -25.74 24.16 6.54
CA LYS A 281 -24.96 25.34 6.94
C LYS A 281 -23.57 25.31 6.33
N VAL A 282 -22.89 24.16 6.34
CA VAL A 282 -21.55 24.01 5.71
C VAL A 282 -21.61 24.32 4.22
N ILE A 283 -22.59 23.77 3.48
CA ILE A 283 -22.78 24.08 2.06
C ILE A 283 -23.04 25.57 1.85
N CYS A 284 -23.89 26.18 2.69
CA CYS A 284 -24.26 27.59 2.59
C CYS A 284 -23.14 28.57 2.95
N LYS A 285 -22.06 28.13 3.62
CA LYS A 285 -20.85 28.95 3.81
C LYS A 285 -20.18 29.31 2.48
N ASN A 286 -20.41 28.54 1.42
CA ASN A 286 -19.89 28.82 0.09
C ASN A 286 -21.02 29.17 -0.88
N GLU A 287 -21.02 30.42 -1.39
CA GLU A 287 -22.10 30.92 -2.24
C GLU A 287 -22.25 30.12 -3.56
N ASN A 288 -21.15 29.63 -4.15
CA ASN A 288 -21.23 28.84 -5.39
C ASN A 288 -21.91 27.49 -5.16
N LEU A 289 -21.60 26.82 -4.06
CA LEU A 289 -22.26 25.55 -3.71
C LEU A 289 -23.72 25.78 -3.34
N LYS A 290 -24.02 26.85 -2.60
CA LYS A 290 -25.39 27.25 -2.25
C LYS A 290 -26.25 27.50 -3.50
N LEU A 291 -25.75 28.29 -4.46
CA LEU A 291 -26.47 28.57 -5.70
C LEU A 291 -26.71 27.27 -6.49
N LYS A 292 -25.69 26.43 -6.66
CA LYS A 292 -25.87 25.13 -7.32
C LYS A 292 -26.86 24.21 -6.59
N PHE A 293 -26.89 24.24 -5.26
CA PHE A 293 -27.86 23.46 -4.50
C PHE A 293 -29.29 23.98 -4.73
N LEU A 294 -29.48 25.30 -4.73
CA LEU A 294 -30.77 25.93 -5.04
C LEU A 294 -31.27 25.56 -6.44
N ASP A 295 -30.38 25.54 -7.43
CA ASP A 295 -30.73 25.10 -8.79
C ASP A 295 -31.26 23.65 -8.79
N ILE A 296 -30.59 22.74 -8.06
CA ILE A 296 -31.03 21.34 -7.90
C ILE A 296 -32.40 21.25 -7.20
N LEU A 297 -32.66 22.07 -6.19
CA LEU A 297 -33.98 22.12 -5.53
C LEU A 297 -35.09 22.58 -6.48
N LEU A 298 -34.80 23.61 -7.30
CA LEU A 298 -35.74 24.13 -8.28
C LEU A 298 -36.05 23.09 -9.35
N GLU A 299 -35.03 22.40 -9.88
CA GLU A 299 -35.19 21.33 -10.86
C GLU A 299 -36.05 20.18 -10.31
N LYS A 300 -35.87 19.82 -9.04
CA LYS A 300 -36.64 18.74 -8.39
C LYS A 300 -38.04 19.15 -7.93
N SER A 301 -38.44 20.41 -8.08
CA SER A 301 -39.76 20.91 -7.68
C SER A 301 -40.11 20.62 -6.21
N VAL A 302 -39.12 20.69 -5.31
CA VAL A 302 -39.32 20.43 -3.88
C VAL A 302 -39.83 21.66 -3.13
N ASP A 303 -40.24 21.46 -1.88
CA ASP A 303 -40.79 22.53 -1.05
C ASP A 303 -39.73 23.53 -0.59
N LEU A 304 -39.60 24.62 -1.35
CA LEU A 304 -38.62 25.67 -1.10
C LEU A 304 -38.76 26.32 0.28
N LYS A 305 -39.94 26.30 0.93
CA LYS A 305 -40.11 26.88 2.27
C LYS A 305 -39.40 26.03 3.32
N PHE A 306 -39.56 24.72 3.25
CA PHE A 306 -38.86 23.77 4.12
C PHE A 306 -37.34 23.94 3.98
N TRP A 307 -36.85 23.95 2.74
CA TRP A 307 -35.42 24.07 2.46
C TRP A 307 -34.85 25.44 2.83
N SER A 308 -35.59 26.53 2.60
CA SER A 308 -35.16 27.88 3.02
C SER A 308 -34.96 27.98 4.53
N ALA A 309 -35.79 27.30 5.33
CA ALA A 309 -35.65 27.25 6.78
C ALA A 309 -34.39 26.49 7.24
N LEU A 310 -33.97 25.46 6.49
CA LEU A 310 -32.74 24.70 6.75
C LEU A 310 -31.46 25.48 6.38
N MET A 311 -31.57 26.36 5.37
CA MET A 311 -30.45 27.17 4.85
C MET A 311 -30.28 28.52 5.56
N SER A 312 -31.21 28.88 6.47
CA SER A 312 -31.17 30.11 7.28
C SER A 312 -30.30 29.94 8.53
#